data_AF-A0A4U2YJL8-F1
#
_entry.id   AF-A0A4U2YJL8-F1
#
_cell.length_a   1.000
_cell.length_b   1.000
_cell.length_c   1.000
_cell.angle_alpha   90.00
_cell.angle_beta   90.00
_cell.angle_gamma   90.00
#
_symmetry.space_group_name_H-M   'P 1'
#
loop_
_entity.id
_entity.type
_entity.pdbx_description
1 polymer ?
#
loop_
_entity_poly.entity_id
_entity_poly.type
_entity_poly.pdbx_seq_one_letter_code
_entity_poly.pdbx_strand_id
1 'polypeptide(L)'
;MNNPGRPTMARLVLHGAREPWVLLASGLGGGVAWALGIPILVATGVAALMWGAGAVTAALSGGYGPEELTRGKDLPQLRRGTEQNHLVGALDGYIADLRGLRSSKMAEGVTSQAIEALVAAENAHDGAVRAALAVDLLDDALSRSRAVSAQWSNRHNEVGSSVARMSERRDDVLNRLRHAVAEVAEVYTKLLELSATVSTSGVVADSTNLDEVASSIDSLRGAFAELEAAETPELS
;
A
#
# COMPACT_ATOMS: atom_id res chain seq x y z
N MET A 1 17.18 2.82 64.37
CA MET A 1 16.72 2.05 63.20
C MET A 1 15.53 2.78 62.61
N ASN A 2 15.78 3.57 61.56
CA ASN A 2 14.79 4.42 60.87
C ASN A 2 14.63 3.90 59.44
N ASN A 3 13.40 3.60 59.06
CA ASN A 3 13.02 3.12 57.73
C ASN A 3 12.40 4.30 56.96
N PRO A 4 13.06 4.88 55.93
CA PRO A 4 12.49 5.97 55.16
C PRO A 4 11.38 5.48 54.22
N GLY A 5 10.24 6.16 54.30
CA GLY A 5 9.01 5.85 53.57
C GLY A 5 9.16 5.92 52.05
N ARG A 6 8.42 5.01 51.41
CA ARG A 6 8.21 4.91 49.97
C ARG A 6 7.50 6.16 49.41
N PRO A 7 7.93 6.71 48.26
CA PRO A 7 7.18 7.74 47.56
C PRO A 7 5.89 7.16 46.94
N THR A 8 4.76 7.83 47.21
CA THR A 8 3.44 7.56 46.65
C THR A 8 3.37 7.94 45.17
N MET A 9 3.06 6.96 44.32
CA MET A 9 2.76 7.13 42.90
C MET A 9 1.38 7.82 42.70
N ALA A 10 1.29 9.13 42.90
CA ALA A 10 0.01 9.84 42.73
C ALA A 10 0.12 11.18 41.98
N ARG A 11 1.15 11.40 41.15
CA ARG A 11 1.34 12.68 40.43
C ARG A 11 1.84 12.58 38.99
N LEU A 12 1.36 11.61 38.22
CA LEU A 12 1.68 11.51 36.78
C LEU A 12 0.47 11.11 35.92
N VAL A 13 -0.70 11.73 36.15
CA VAL A 13 -1.89 11.50 35.29
C VAL A 13 -2.54 12.79 34.78
N LEU A 14 -2.09 13.98 35.18
CA LEU A 14 -2.88 15.21 34.94
C LEU A 14 -2.25 16.23 33.98
N HIS A 15 -1.60 15.78 32.90
CA HIS A 15 -1.21 16.67 31.78
C HIS A 15 -1.66 16.20 30.38
N GLY A 16 -2.49 15.15 30.27
CA GLY A 16 -3.00 14.67 28.98
C GLY A 16 -4.43 15.09 28.63
N ALA A 17 -5.07 15.96 29.40
CA ALA A 17 -6.51 16.22 29.30
C ALA A 17 -6.87 17.53 28.57
N ARG A 18 -6.19 17.84 27.46
CA ARG A 18 -6.52 19.02 26.63
C ARG A 18 -6.60 18.76 25.12
N GLU A 19 -6.82 17.51 24.73
CA GLU A 19 -7.16 17.18 23.35
C GLU A 19 -8.60 16.67 23.28
N PRO A 20 -9.54 17.45 22.71
CA PRO A 20 -10.95 17.06 22.61
C PRO A 20 -11.18 15.77 21.80
N TRP A 21 -10.19 15.38 20.99
CA TRP A 21 -10.25 14.20 20.13
C TRP A 21 -9.97 12.87 20.86
N VAL A 22 -9.20 12.89 21.96
CA VAL A 22 -8.88 11.67 22.72
C VAL A 22 -10.11 11.11 23.46
N LEU A 23 -11.06 11.98 23.83
CA LEU A 23 -12.33 11.55 24.41
C LEU A 23 -13.26 10.89 23.36
N LEU A 24 -13.20 11.31 22.09
CA LEU A 24 -13.94 10.67 21.00
C LEU A 24 -13.39 9.27 20.66
N ALA A 25 -12.06 9.09 20.69
CA ALA A 25 -11.45 7.78 20.46
C ALA A 25 -11.76 6.76 21.58
N SER A 26 -11.85 7.23 22.84
CA SER A 26 -12.21 6.35 23.97
C SER A 26 -13.70 5.94 23.99
N GLY A 27 -14.58 6.69 23.34
CA GLY A 27 -16.02 6.39 23.27
C GLY A 27 -16.40 5.27 22.28
N LEU A 28 -15.63 5.08 21.21
CA LEU A 28 -15.94 4.10 20.17
C LEU A 28 -15.47 2.66 20.48
N GLY A 29 -14.50 2.49 21.38
CA GLY A 29 -14.04 1.15 21.79
C GLY A 29 -14.92 0.48 22.86
N GLY A 30 -15.62 1.25 23.69
CA GLY A 30 -16.41 0.72 24.81
C GLY A 30 -17.86 0.31 24.47
N GLY A 31 -18.39 0.76 23.32
CA GLY A 31 -19.81 0.58 22.97
C GLY A 31 -20.17 -0.81 22.42
N VAL A 32 -19.22 -1.49 21.76
CA VAL A 32 -19.52 -2.76 21.06
C VAL A 32 -19.67 -3.95 22.03
N ALA A 33 -19.01 -3.90 23.19
CA ALA A 33 -19.13 -4.94 24.21
C ALA A 33 -20.49 -4.95 24.93
N TRP A 34 -21.20 -3.81 24.98
CA TRP A 34 -22.52 -3.70 25.61
C TRP A 34 -23.67 -4.19 24.72
N ALA A 35 -23.50 -4.18 23.40
CA ALA A 35 -24.55 -4.60 22.46
C ALA A 35 -24.73 -6.13 22.37
N LEU A 36 -23.75 -6.92 22.83
CA LEU A 36 -23.78 -8.39 22.78
C LEU A 36 -24.05 -9.07 24.13
N GLY A 37 -24.35 -8.31 25.19
CA GLY A 37 -24.79 -8.86 26.47
C GLY A 37 -23.78 -9.78 27.17
N ILE A 38 -22.47 -9.54 26.98
CA ILE A 38 -21.42 -10.37 27.60
C ILE A 38 -21.06 -9.77 28.98
N PRO A 39 -21.23 -10.52 30.10
CA PRO A 39 -20.93 -10.02 31.44
C PRO A 39 -19.42 -9.80 31.67
N ILE A 40 -19.09 -8.68 32.31
CA ILE A 40 -17.75 -8.06 32.48
C ILE A 40 -16.72 -8.92 33.24
N LEU A 41 -17.09 -10.09 33.78
CA LEU A 41 -16.25 -10.87 34.71
C LEU A 41 -15.34 -11.92 34.05
N VAL A 42 -15.17 -11.93 32.72
CA VAL A 42 -14.25 -12.87 32.03
C VAL A 42 -13.16 -12.12 31.23
N ALA A 43 -12.79 -10.90 31.66
CA ALA A 43 -11.84 -10.04 30.95
C ALA A 43 -10.39 -10.09 31.48
N THR A 44 -10.01 -11.06 32.33
CA THR A 44 -8.65 -11.17 32.87
C THR A 44 -7.80 -12.30 32.25
N GLY A 45 -8.32 -13.03 31.25
CA GLY A 45 -7.66 -14.22 30.71
C GLY A 45 -6.93 -14.09 29.37
N VAL A 46 -6.94 -12.94 28.69
CA VAL A 46 -6.41 -12.81 27.31
C VAL A 46 -5.47 -11.60 27.16
N ALA A 47 -4.67 -11.29 28.18
CA ALA A 47 -3.65 -10.23 28.08
C ALA A 47 -2.29 -10.73 27.56
N ALA A 48 -2.06 -12.04 27.46
CA ALA A 48 -0.77 -12.60 27.07
C ALA A 48 -0.61 -12.92 25.57
N LEU A 49 -1.70 -12.89 24.79
CA LEU A 49 -1.68 -13.17 23.34
C LEU A 49 -1.76 -11.91 22.45
N MET A 50 -1.94 -10.71 23.05
CA MET A 50 -2.10 -9.45 22.31
C MET A 50 -0.81 -8.69 21.98
N TRP A 51 0.38 -9.26 22.24
CA TRP A 51 1.63 -8.69 21.72
C TRP A 51 1.94 -9.13 20.28
N GLY A 52 1.16 -10.07 19.70
CA GLY A 52 1.35 -10.54 18.32
C GLY A 52 0.40 -9.95 17.26
N ALA A 53 -0.70 -9.31 17.67
CA ALA A 53 -1.75 -8.86 16.75
C ALA A 53 -1.75 -7.34 16.46
N GLY A 54 -1.09 -6.52 17.30
CA GLY A 54 -1.08 -5.07 17.14
C GLY A 54 -0.32 -4.56 15.90
N ALA A 55 0.60 -5.35 15.36
CA ALA A 55 1.32 -4.97 14.14
C ALA A 55 0.44 -5.06 12.87
N VAL A 56 -0.57 -5.93 12.85
CA VAL A 56 -1.38 -6.17 11.65
C VAL A 56 -2.54 -5.19 11.53
N THR A 57 -3.14 -4.78 12.66
CA THR A 57 -4.17 -3.73 12.64
C THR A 57 -3.59 -2.34 12.41
N ALA A 58 -2.44 -1.99 12.99
CA ALA A 58 -1.78 -0.70 12.70
C ALA A 58 -1.34 -0.57 11.23
N ALA A 59 -0.99 -1.67 10.57
CA ALA A 59 -0.68 -1.69 9.14
C ALA A 59 -1.91 -1.59 8.23
N LEU A 60 -3.10 -1.95 8.71
CA LEU A 60 -4.34 -1.98 7.91
C LEU A 60 -5.33 -0.86 8.26
N SER A 61 -5.19 -0.18 9.40
CA SER A 61 -6.13 0.84 9.88
C SER A 61 -5.59 2.28 9.83
N GLY A 62 -4.70 2.59 8.87
CA GLY A 62 -4.39 3.99 8.51
C GLY A 62 -3.99 4.90 9.69
N GLY A 63 -3.27 4.35 10.68
CA GLY A 63 -2.90 5.07 11.90
C GLY A 63 -1.57 5.81 11.85
N TYR A 64 -0.96 5.99 10.68
CA TYR A 64 0.22 6.82 10.54
C TYR A 64 -0.21 8.27 10.35
N GLY A 65 -0.25 9.02 11.45
CA GLY A 65 -0.32 10.47 11.36
C GLY A 65 0.87 11.02 10.56
N PRO A 66 0.72 12.17 9.88
CA PRO A 66 1.76 12.75 9.02
C PRO A 66 3.07 13.08 9.76
N GLU A 67 3.11 13.02 11.10
CA GLU A 67 4.31 13.20 11.90
C GLU A 67 5.14 11.92 12.16
N GLU A 68 4.62 10.70 11.97
CA GLU A 68 5.41 9.47 12.21
C GLU A 68 6.16 8.95 10.98
N LEU A 69 5.83 9.43 9.79
CA LEU A 69 6.56 9.12 8.54
C LEU A 69 7.94 9.80 8.45
N THR A 70 8.26 10.73 9.37
CA THR A 70 9.56 11.45 9.38
C THR A 70 10.61 10.85 10.30
N ARG A 71 10.27 9.82 11.11
CA ARG A 71 11.25 9.15 11.98
C ARG A 71 11.68 7.82 11.33
N GLY A 72 12.66 7.92 10.42
CA GLY A 72 13.24 6.81 9.65
C GLY A 72 13.31 5.47 10.37
N LYS A 73 12.31 4.62 10.10
CA LYS A 73 12.25 3.23 10.53
C LYS A 73 11.72 2.41 9.36
N ASP A 74 12.66 1.75 8.70
CA ASP A 74 12.53 0.68 7.71
C ASP A 74 11.09 0.33 7.31
N LEU A 75 10.66 0.86 6.17
CA LEU A 75 9.55 0.29 5.43
C LEU A 75 9.82 -1.22 5.28
N PRO A 76 8.81 -2.10 5.47
CA PRO A 76 9.01 -3.52 5.29
C PRO A 76 9.60 -3.78 3.90
N GLN A 77 10.68 -4.55 3.82
CA GLN A 77 11.29 -4.89 2.53
C GLN A 77 10.40 -5.88 1.79
N LEU A 78 10.17 -5.62 0.51
CA LEU A 78 9.42 -6.51 -0.36
C LEU A 78 10.11 -7.87 -0.44
N ARG A 79 9.32 -8.95 -0.37
CA ARG A 79 9.87 -10.31 -0.34
C ARG A 79 10.45 -10.66 -1.71
N ARG A 80 11.75 -11.00 -1.73
CA ARG A 80 12.47 -11.37 -2.96
C ARG A 80 11.89 -12.63 -3.61
N GLY A 81 11.95 -12.68 -4.94
CA GLY A 81 11.51 -13.83 -5.75
C GLY A 81 9.99 -14.00 -5.84
N THR A 82 9.23 -13.01 -5.35
CA THR A 82 7.78 -12.95 -5.55
C THR A 82 7.44 -12.23 -6.84
N GLU A 83 6.25 -12.51 -7.38
CA GLU A 83 5.76 -11.84 -8.58
C GLU A 83 5.64 -10.33 -8.39
N GLN A 84 5.07 -9.89 -7.27
CA GLN A 84 4.96 -8.47 -6.90
C GLN A 84 6.34 -7.78 -6.85
N ASN A 85 7.39 -8.47 -6.39
CA ASN A 85 8.75 -7.96 -6.45
C ASN A 85 9.31 -7.87 -7.88
N HIS A 86 8.96 -8.82 -8.75
CA HIS A 86 9.31 -8.72 -10.17
C HIS A 86 8.59 -7.56 -10.87
N LEU A 87 7.33 -7.30 -10.52
CA LEU A 87 6.54 -6.19 -11.08
C LEU A 87 7.10 -4.82 -10.66
N VAL A 88 7.41 -4.63 -9.37
CA VAL A 88 8.07 -3.40 -8.89
C VAL A 88 9.44 -3.23 -9.53
N GLY A 89 10.24 -4.31 -9.62
CA GLY A 89 11.54 -4.24 -10.30
C GLY A 89 11.44 -3.93 -11.80
N ALA A 90 10.38 -4.37 -12.48
CA ALA A 90 10.10 -4.00 -13.87
C ALA A 90 9.74 -2.51 -13.99
N LEU A 91 8.91 -2.00 -13.07
CA LEU A 91 8.59 -0.58 -12.99
C LEU A 91 9.84 0.29 -12.79
N ASP A 92 10.73 -0.12 -11.87
CA ASP A 92 12.03 0.55 -11.66
C ASP A 92 12.87 0.59 -12.96
N GLY A 93 12.87 -0.51 -13.71
CA GLY A 93 13.50 -0.60 -15.02
C GLY A 93 12.95 0.42 -16.00
N TYR A 94 11.62 0.48 -16.16
CA TYR A 94 10.98 1.46 -17.05
C TYR A 94 11.22 2.90 -16.62
N ILE A 95 11.22 3.19 -15.32
CA ILE A 95 11.55 4.52 -14.80
C ILE A 95 13.01 4.88 -15.15
N ALA A 96 13.95 3.94 -15.00
CA ALA A 96 15.33 4.15 -15.39
C ALA A 96 15.48 4.41 -16.90
N ASP A 97 14.75 3.65 -17.72
CA ASP A 97 14.75 3.83 -19.17
C ASP A 97 14.14 5.18 -19.58
N LEU A 98 13.03 5.60 -18.97
CA LEU A 98 12.42 6.92 -19.16
C LEU A 98 13.38 8.06 -18.76
N ARG A 99 14.13 7.91 -17.66
CA ARG A 99 15.21 8.85 -17.30
C ARG A 99 16.30 8.88 -18.37
N GLY A 100 16.62 7.73 -18.95
CA GLY A 100 17.52 7.60 -20.10
C GLY A 100 17.04 8.40 -21.31
N LEU A 101 15.77 8.23 -21.69
CA LEU A 101 15.15 8.98 -22.80
C LEU A 101 15.20 10.48 -22.56
N ARG A 102 14.86 10.95 -21.35
CA ARG A 102 14.97 12.37 -20.96
C ARG A 102 16.39 12.92 -21.15
N SER A 103 17.42 12.12 -20.86
CA SER A 103 18.82 12.55 -20.98
C SER A 103 19.37 12.50 -22.41
N SER A 104 18.64 11.84 -23.32
CA SER A 104 19.05 11.71 -24.71
C SER A 104 18.72 12.97 -25.52
N LYS A 105 19.47 13.23 -26.61
CA LYS A 105 19.22 14.37 -27.51
C LYS A 105 18.02 14.08 -28.42
N MET A 106 16.84 13.97 -27.83
CA MET A 106 15.58 13.82 -28.55
C MET A 106 15.06 15.16 -29.07
N ALA A 107 14.14 15.10 -30.04
CA ALA A 107 13.36 16.27 -30.43
C ALA A 107 12.54 16.80 -29.24
N GLU A 108 12.31 18.10 -29.21
CA GLU A 108 11.70 18.80 -28.07
C GLU A 108 10.31 18.25 -27.70
N GLY A 109 9.46 17.95 -28.70
CA GLY A 109 8.13 17.38 -28.48
C GLY A 109 8.15 16.00 -27.81
N VAL A 110 9.11 15.14 -28.18
CA VAL A 110 9.28 13.80 -27.56
C VAL A 110 9.83 13.94 -26.14
N THR A 111 10.71 14.91 -25.93
CA THR A 111 11.33 15.17 -24.62
C THR A 111 10.28 15.61 -23.60
N SER A 112 9.35 16.49 -23.98
CA SER A 112 8.26 16.93 -23.09
C SER A 112 7.40 15.75 -22.63
N GLN A 113 6.98 14.89 -23.57
CA GLN A 113 6.17 13.70 -23.26
C GLN A 113 6.94 12.69 -22.40
N ALA A 114 8.23 12.49 -22.67
CA ALA A 114 9.06 11.62 -21.84
C ALA A 114 9.22 12.13 -20.40
N ILE A 115 9.27 13.46 -20.20
CA ILE A 115 9.28 14.06 -18.85
C ILE A 115 7.96 13.83 -18.14
N GLU A 116 6.83 14.04 -18.81
CA GLU A 116 5.50 13.82 -18.21
C GLU A 116 5.27 12.36 -17.84
N ALA A 117 5.64 11.43 -18.73
CA ALA A 117 5.61 10.00 -18.47
C ALA A 117 6.49 9.62 -17.29
N LEU A 118 7.71 10.17 -17.21
CA LEU A 118 8.62 9.92 -16.09
C LEU A 118 8.03 10.40 -14.76
N VAL A 119 7.49 11.62 -14.71
CA VAL A 119 6.87 12.16 -13.48
C VAL A 119 5.68 11.31 -13.06
N ALA A 120 4.85 10.89 -14.02
CA ALA A 120 3.71 10.03 -13.74
C ALA A 120 4.16 8.65 -13.19
N ALA A 121 5.18 8.04 -13.80
CA ALA A 121 5.74 6.77 -13.35
C ALA A 121 6.46 6.86 -11.99
N GLU A 122 7.16 7.97 -11.70
CA GLU A 122 7.79 8.21 -10.39
C GLU A 122 6.75 8.40 -9.28
N ASN A 123 5.67 9.14 -9.53
CA ASN A 123 4.57 9.27 -8.56
C ASN A 123 3.86 7.93 -8.31
N ALA A 124 3.73 7.13 -9.37
CA ALA A 124 3.11 5.81 -9.34
C ALA A 124 3.92 4.75 -8.59
N HIS A 125 5.25 4.88 -8.57
CA HIS A 125 6.15 3.93 -7.93
C HIS A 125 5.80 3.67 -6.47
N ASP A 126 5.52 4.73 -5.69
CA ASP A 126 5.21 4.58 -4.28
C ASP A 126 3.89 3.83 -4.04
N GLY A 127 2.90 4.00 -4.92
CA GLY A 127 1.66 3.22 -4.91
C GLY A 127 1.90 1.74 -5.30
N ALA A 128 2.73 1.50 -6.32
CA ALA A 128 3.10 0.14 -6.72
C ALA A 128 3.82 -0.63 -5.61
N VAL A 129 4.74 0.03 -4.90
CA VAL A 129 5.46 -0.56 -3.75
C VAL A 129 4.49 -0.88 -2.61
N ARG A 130 3.57 0.04 -2.28
CA ARG A 130 2.55 -0.19 -1.24
C ARG A 130 1.61 -1.34 -1.60
N ALA A 131 1.11 -1.40 -2.83
CA ALA A 131 0.29 -2.50 -3.32
C ALA A 131 1.03 -3.84 -3.28
N ALA A 132 2.30 -3.86 -3.68
CA ALA A 132 3.14 -5.05 -3.62
C ALA A 132 3.33 -5.55 -2.17
N LEU A 133 3.54 -4.62 -1.22
CA LEU A 133 3.61 -4.95 0.20
C LEU A 133 2.28 -5.48 0.75
N ALA A 134 1.15 -4.92 0.30
CA ALA A 134 -0.17 -5.43 0.66
C ALA A 134 -0.39 -6.87 0.18
N VAL A 135 0.07 -7.22 -1.02
CA VAL A 135 0.04 -8.60 -1.54
C VAL A 135 0.91 -9.53 -0.67
N ASP A 136 2.12 -9.11 -0.28
CA ASP A 136 2.97 -9.90 0.62
C ASP A 136 2.30 -10.17 1.98
N LEU A 137 1.65 -9.16 2.56
CA LEU A 137 0.90 -9.31 3.82
C LEU A 137 -0.29 -10.27 3.68
N LEU A 138 -1.01 -10.22 2.55
CA LEU A 138 -2.11 -11.14 2.26
C LEU A 138 -1.60 -12.58 2.06
N ASP A 139 -0.48 -12.77 1.36
CA ASP A 139 0.15 -14.08 1.19
C ASP A 139 0.53 -14.69 2.55
N ASP A 140 1.11 -13.90 3.46
CA ASP A 140 1.48 -14.34 4.80
C ASP A 140 0.25 -14.64 5.67
N ALA A 141 -0.83 -13.86 5.54
CA ALA A 141 -2.09 -14.12 6.23
C ALA A 141 -2.76 -15.41 5.72
N LEU A 142 -2.78 -15.62 4.40
CA LEU A 142 -3.31 -16.84 3.78
C LEU A 142 -2.49 -18.08 4.20
N SER A 143 -1.16 -17.97 4.21
CA SER A 143 -0.27 -19.05 4.66
C SER A 143 -0.57 -19.45 6.11
N ARG A 144 -0.66 -18.47 7.02
CA ARG A 144 -1.01 -18.71 8.43
C ARG A 144 -2.43 -19.27 8.59
N SER A 145 -3.41 -18.76 7.85
CA SER A 145 -4.79 -19.23 7.91
C SER A 145 -4.94 -20.68 7.44
N ARG A 146 -4.19 -21.09 6.41
CA ARG A 146 -4.13 -22.48 5.95
C ARG A 146 -3.51 -23.41 7.01
N ALA A 147 -2.45 -22.97 7.69
CA ALA A 147 -1.84 -23.74 8.78
C ALA A 147 -2.81 -23.94 9.96
N VAL A 148 -3.57 -22.90 10.34
CA VAL A 148 -4.61 -23.01 11.38
C VAL A 148 -5.75 -23.93 10.92
N SER A 149 -6.21 -23.80 9.68
CA SER A 149 -7.28 -24.64 9.13
C SER A 149 -6.91 -26.12 9.15
N ALA A 150 -5.65 -26.45 8.84
CA ALA A 150 -5.13 -27.81 8.89
C ALA A 150 -5.14 -28.41 10.31
N GLN A 151 -4.98 -27.58 11.35
CA GLN A 151 -4.99 -28.01 12.75
C GLN A 151 -6.42 -28.22 13.30
N TRP A 152 -7.44 -27.54 12.75
CA TRP A 152 -8.80 -27.52 13.30
C TRP A 152 -9.83 -28.16 12.36
N SER A 153 -9.62 -29.45 12.04
CA SER A 153 -10.41 -30.28 11.10
C SER A 153 -11.94 -30.22 11.25
N ASN A 154 -12.49 -29.77 12.39
CA ASN A 154 -13.92 -29.76 12.68
C ASN A 154 -14.62 -28.38 12.53
N ARG A 155 -13.93 -27.27 12.21
CA ARG A 155 -14.54 -25.92 12.03
C ARG A 155 -14.31 -25.29 10.65
N HIS A 156 -14.56 -26.03 9.58
CA HIS A 156 -14.17 -25.64 8.22
C HIS A 156 -15.00 -24.51 7.60
N ASN A 157 -16.29 -24.37 7.97
CA ASN A 157 -17.21 -23.54 7.20
C ASN A 157 -17.01 -22.03 7.40
N GLU A 158 -16.67 -21.57 8.61
CA GLU A 158 -16.52 -20.14 8.91
C GLU A 158 -15.18 -19.59 8.37
N VAL A 159 -14.08 -20.31 8.58
CA VAL A 159 -12.73 -19.90 8.15
C VAL A 159 -12.62 -19.87 6.62
N GLY A 160 -13.28 -20.81 5.92
CA GLY A 160 -13.25 -20.90 4.46
C GLY A 160 -13.70 -19.63 3.76
N SER A 161 -14.77 -18.99 4.22
CA SER A 161 -15.29 -17.75 3.62
C SER A 161 -14.33 -16.56 3.78
N SER A 162 -13.61 -16.48 4.90
CA SER A 162 -12.62 -15.43 5.12
C SER A 162 -11.36 -15.66 4.28
N VAL A 163 -10.91 -16.91 4.15
CA VAL A 163 -9.79 -17.29 3.28
C VAL A 163 -10.10 -16.99 1.82
N ALA A 164 -11.32 -17.32 1.37
CA ALA A 164 -11.76 -17.01 0.01
C ALA A 164 -11.70 -15.50 -0.28
N ARG A 165 -12.26 -14.66 0.59
CA ARG A 165 -12.22 -13.20 0.44
C ARG A 165 -10.80 -12.63 0.46
N MET A 166 -9.90 -13.17 1.30
CA MET A 166 -8.49 -12.74 1.31
C MET A 166 -7.78 -13.13 0.00
N SER A 167 -8.06 -14.32 -0.54
CA SER A 167 -7.50 -14.78 -1.81
C SER A 167 -7.99 -13.91 -2.96
N GLU A 168 -9.29 -13.64 -3.02
CA GLU A 168 -9.90 -12.77 -4.03
C GLU A 168 -9.30 -11.36 -3.98
N ARG A 169 -9.17 -10.78 -2.78
CA ARG A 169 -8.52 -9.47 -2.61
C ARG A 169 -7.05 -9.48 -3.06
N ARG A 170 -6.32 -10.56 -2.74
CA ARG A 170 -4.92 -10.72 -3.14
C ARG A 170 -4.77 -10.76 -4.66
N ASP A 171 -5.66 -11.48 -5.34
CA ASP A 171 -5.65 -11.58 -6.80
C ASP A 171 -6.09 -10.25 -7.47
N ASP A 172 -7.07 -9.54 -6.89
CA ASP A 172 -7.49 -8.21 -7.38
C ASP A 172 -6.33 -7.19 -7.30
N VAL A 173 -5.68 -7.05 -6.14
CA VAL A 173 -4.55 -6.12 -5.98
C VAL A 173 -3.40 -6.47 -6.92
N LEU A 174 -3.08 -7.76 -7.04
CA LEU A 174 -2.01 -8.20 -7.95
C LEU A 174 -2.34 -7.94 -9.42
N ASN A 175 -3.59 -8.14 -9.83
CA ASN A 175 -4.04 -7.85 -11.20
C ASN A 175 -3.98 -6.35 -11.52
N ARG A 176 -4.40 -5.49 -10.58
CA ARG A 176 -4.26 -4.03 -10.73
C ARG A 176 -2.80 -3.61 -10.85
N LEU A 177 -1.92 -4.18 -10.02
CA LEU A 177 -0.48 -3.92 -10.10
C LEU A 177 0.10 -4.34 -11.47
N ARG A 178 -0.27 -5.53 -11.98
CA ARG A 178 0.13 -5.98 -13.33
C ARG A 178 -0.35 -5.01 -14.41
N HIS A 179 -1.60 -4.58 -14.35
CA HIS A 179 -2.18 -3.67 -15.33
C HIS A 179 -1.45 -2.32 -15.31
N ALA A 180 -1.23 -1.73 -14.12
CA ALA A 180 -0.55 -0.46 -14.00
C ALA A 180 0.91 -0.50 -14.51
N VAL A 181 1.64 -1.60 -14.25
CA VAL A 181 2.99 -1.79 -14.81
C VAL A 181 2.94 -1.95 -16.35
N ALA A 182 1.93 -2.62 -16.89
CA ALA A 182 1.75 -2.75 -18.33
C ALA A 182 1.48 -1.40 -19.02
N GLU A 183 0.69 -0.51 -18.40
CA GLU A 183 0.46 0.85 -18.92
C GLU A 183 1.77 1.66 -19.01
N VAL A 184 2.67 1.53 -18.03
CA VAL A 184 3.99 2.18 -18.07
C VAL A 184 4.84 1.62 -19.22
N ALA A 185 4.81 0.30 -19.42
CA ALA A 185 5.51 -0.36 -20.52
C ALA A 185 4.98 0.09 -21.89
N GLU A 186 3.67 0.29 -22.02
CA GLU A 186 3.03 0.79 -23.24
C GLU A 186 3.47 2.23 -23.53
N VAL A 187 3.39 3.14 -22.54
CA VAL A 187 3.84 4.54 -22.67
C VAL A 187 5.32 4.59 -23.10
N TYR A 188 6.18 3.78 -22.47
CA TYR A 188 7.58 3.69 -22.86
C TYR A 188 7.76 3.23 -24.31
N THR A 189 7.03 2.20 -24.73
CA THR A 189 7.10 1.68 -26.11
C THR A 189 6.64 2.71 -27.14
N LYS A 190 5.54 3.44 -26.86
CA LYS A 190 5.06 4.52 -27.74
C LYS A 190 6.06 5.67 -27.83
N LEU A 191 6.72 6.04 -26.72
CA LEU A 191 7.79 7.04 -26.74
C LEU A 191 8.99 6.58 -27.57
N LEU A 192 9.36 5.30 -27.51
CA LEU A 192 10.40 4.75 -28.37
C LEU A 192 10.01 4.80 -29.85
N GLU A 193 8.80 4.38 -30.19
CA GLU A 193 8.28 4.42 -31.56
C GLU A 193 8.24 5.86 -32.10
N LEU A 194 7.76 6.81 -31.29
CA LEU A 194 7.73 8.22 -31.64
C LEU A 194 9.15 8.76 -31.86
N SER A 195 10.10 8.40 -30.99
CA SER A 195 11.49 8.81 -31.12
C SER A 195 12.16 8.27 -32.40
N ALA A 196 11.85 7.02 -32.75
CA ALA A 196 12.33 6.38 -33.96
C ALA A 196 11.73 7.05 -35.20
N THR A 197 10.41 7.29 -35.20
CA THR A 197 9.69 7.94 -36.30
C THR A 197 10.21 9.34 -36.59
N VAL A 198 10.46 10.14 -35.56
CA VAL A 198 11.07 11.48 -35.70
C VAL A 198 12.49 11.38 -36.26
N SER A 199 13.27 10.40 -35.80
CA SER A 199 14.65 10.19 -36.26
C SER A 199 14.73 9.76 -37.73
N THR A 200 13.79 8.92 -38.20
CA THR A 200 13.78 8.41 -39.58
C THR A 200 13.17 9.40 -40.57
N SER A 201 12.10 10.09 -40.17
CA SER A 201 11.35 10.95 -41.09
C SER A 201 11.91 12.36 -41.18
N GLY A 202 12.68 12.83 -40.18
CA GLY A 202 13.18 14.21 -40.11
C GLY A 202 12.05 15.26 -40.01
N VAL A 203 10.81 14.81 -39.89
CA VAL A 203 9.60 15.62 -39.72
C VAL A 203 9.36 15.79 -38.21
N VAL A 204 8.93 16.98 -37.82
CA VAL A 204 8.45 17.27 -36.46
C VAL A 204 7.36 16.26 -36.09
N ALA A 205 7.39 15.74 -34.86
CA ALA A 205 6.40 14.79 -34.36
C ALA A 205 4.97 15.24 -34.73
N ASP A 206 4.23 14.36 -35.41
CA ASP A 206 2.84 14.62 -35.78
C ASP A 206 1.97 14.74 -34.52
N SER A 207 1.03 15.69 -34.51
CA SER A 207 0.19 15.96 -33.35
C SER A 207 -0.64 14.74 -32.95
N THR A 208 -1.07 13.92 -33.92
CA THR A 208 -1.84 12.70 -33.64
C THR A 208 -1.07 11.70 -32.77
N ASN A 209 0.22 11.50 -33.02
CA ASN A 209 1.03 10.58 -32.22
C ASN A 209 1.32 11.14 -30.82
N LEU A 210 1.45 12.47 -30.70
CA LEU A 210 1.62 13.14 -29.41
C LEU A 210 0.35 13.05 -28.56
N ASP A 211 -0.83 13.21 -29.18
CA ASP A 211 -2.13 13.08 -28.51
C ASP A 211 -2.35 11.63 -28.02
N GLU A 212 -1.91 10.63 -28.77
CA GLU A 212 -1.97 9.23 -28.35
C GLU A 212 -1.08 8.96 -27.12
N VAL A 213 0.15 9.49 -27.11
CA VAL A 213 1.05 9.37 -25.94
C VAL A 213 0.45 10.07 -24.72
N ALA A 214 -0.09 11.28 -24.89
CA ALA A 214 -0.75 12.00 -23.81
C ALA A 214 -1.95 11.21 -23.25
N SER A 215 -2.77 10.62 -24.12
CA SER A 215 -3.88 9.75 -23.70
C SER A 215 -3.39 8.52 -22.91
N SER A 216 -2.29 7.88 -23.33
CA SER A 216 -1.71 6.76 -22.58
C SER A 216 -1.14 7.19 -21.22
N ILE A 217 -0.57 8.41 -21.10
CA ILE A 217 -0.14 8.95 -19.81
C ILE A 217 -1.33 9.19 -18.87
N ASP A 218 -2.47 9.64 -19.40
CA ASP A 218 -3.68 9.80 -18.61
C ASP A 218 -4.29 8.46 -18.18
N SER A 219 -4.29 7.44 -19.04
CA SER A 219 -4.65 6.06 -18.68
C SER A 219 -3.77 5.54 -17.54
N LEU A 220 -2.46 5.77 -17.63
CA LEU A 220 -1.49 5.41 -16.59
C LEU A 220 -1.82 6.09 -15.25
N ARG A 221 -2.11 7.40 -15.25
CA ARG A 221 -2.53 8.12 -14.03
C ARG A 221 -3.81 7.53 -13.44
N GLY A 222 -4.78 7.17 -14.30
CA GLY A 222 -6.00 6.48 -13.90
C GLY A 222 -5.75 5.13 -13.23
N ALA A 223 -4.93 4.28 -13.87
CA ALA A 223 -4.60 2.96 -13.35
C ALA A 223 -3.92 3.01 -11.96
N PHE A 224 -3.05 3.99 -11.72
CA PHE A 224 -2.42 4.16 -10.42
C PHE A 224 -3.35 4.78 -9.36
N ALA A 225 -4.26 5.67 -9.76
CA ALA A 225 -5.31 6.14 -8.86
C ALA A 225 -6.24 4.99 -8.42
N GLU A 226 -6.58 4.08 -9.34
CA GLU A 226 -7.36 2.87 -9.03
C GLU A 226 -6.60 1.88 -8.14
N LEU A 227 -5.28 1.79 -8.31
CA LEU A 227 -4.41 0.99 -7.45
C LEU A 227 -4.39 1.54 -6.03
N GLU A 228 -4.23 2.86 -5.88
CA GLU A 228 -4.24 3.53 -4.57
C GLU A 228 -5.62 3.43 -3.88
N ALA A 229 -6.71 3.52 -4.65
CA ALA A 229 -8.05 3.34 -4.11
C ALA A 229 -8.26 1.92 -3.53
N ALA A 230 -7.68 0.88 -4.13
CA ALA A 230 -7.78 -0.50 -3.66
C ALA A 230 -7.07 -0.75 -2.31
N GLU A 231 -6.14 0.14 -1.93
CA GLU A 231 -5.45 0.09 -0.65
C GLU A 231 -6.34 0.52 0.51
N THR A 232 -7.32 1.40 0.26
CA THR A 232 -8.19 1.98 1.29
C THR A 232 -9.47 1.16 1.38
N PRO A 233 -9.64 0.24 2.35
CA PRO A 233 -10.91 -0.46 2.49
C PRO A 233 -11.98 0.55 2.87
N GLU A 234 -12.98 0.76 2.00
CA GLU A 234 -14.20 1.46 2.38
C GLU A 234 -14.85 0.67 3.52
N LEU A 235 -14.81 1.23 4.73
CA LEU A 235 -15.55 0.75 5.89
C LEU A 235 -17.04 1.03 5.64
N SER A 236 -17.69 0.15 4.88
CA SER A 236 -19.15 0.13 4.67
C SER A 236 -19.84 -0.94 5.51
#